data_AF-A0AAU2PCR6-F1
#
_entry.id   AF-A0AAU2PCR6-F1
#
_cell.length_a   1.000
_cell.length_b   1.000
_cell.length_c   1.000
_cell.angle_alpha   90.00
_cell.angle_beta   90.00
_cell.angle_gamma   90.00
#
_symmetry.space_group_name_H-M   'P 1'
#
loop_
_entity.id
_entity.type
_entity.pdbx_description
1 polymer ?
#
loop_
_entity_poly.entity_id
_entity_poly.type
_entity_poly.pdbx_seq_one_letter_code
_entity_poly.pdbx_strand_id
1 'polypeptide(L)'
;MTIHRHYQYGATTGAITLTALAVICLYRDLHAPAAGLALGAAVLTEAAVRERRRHRRVLAEHEWARQQALGLNPAPLRPCCLLARTSRGRAHHHTCTRDARTVLLGATEAELRSNSSEDSTT
;
A
#
# COMPACT_ATOMS: atom_id res chain seq x y z
N MET A 1 1.34 9.57 -18.61
CA MET A 1 1.95 8.76 -17.52
C MET A 1 3.12 9.46 -16.80
N THR A 2 3.42 10.73 -17.09
CA THR A 2 4.60 11.47 -16.59
C THR A 2 4.35 12.27 -15.30
N ILE A 3 3.12 12.72 -15.08
CA ILE A 3 2.75 13.61 -13.96
C ILE A 3 2.97 12.94 -12.58
N HIS A 4 2.62 11.66 -12.43
CA HIS A 4 2.81 10.91 -11.17
C HIS A 4 4.28 10.77 -10.76
N ARG A 5 5.19 10.62 -11.72
CA ARG A 5 6.63 10.50 -11.44
C ARG A 5 7.20 11.84 -10.99
N HIS A 6 6.84 12.93 -11.65
CA HIS A 6 7.29 14.27 -11.22
C HIS A 6 6.83 14.62 -9.81
N TYR A 7 5.62 14.21 -9.42
CA TYR A 7 5.11 14.42 -8.06
C TYR A 7 5.91 13.63 -7.01
N GLN A 8 6.24 12.37 -7.27
CA GLN A 8 7.09 11.56 -6.38
C GLN A 8 8.50 12.16 -6.22
N TYR A 9 9.12 12.56 -7.33
CA TYR A 9 10.44 13.18 -7.30
C TYR A 9 10.40 14.52 -6.56
N GLY A 10 9.40 15.36 -6.79
CA GLY A 10 9.23 16.63 -6.06
C GLY A 10 9.00 16.44 -4.56
N ALA A 11 8.18 15.47 -4.16
CA ALA A 11 7.92 15.19 -2.75
C ALA A 11 9.17 14.64 -2.04
N THR A 12 9.94 13.77 -2.70
CA THR A 12 11.17 13.20 -2.14
C THR A 12 12.30 14.22 -2.04
N THR A 13 12.52 15.03 -3.08
CA THR A 13 13.51 16.12 -3.03
C THR A 13 13.13 17.16 -1.98
N GLY A 14 11.86 17.55 -1.91
CA GLY A 14 11.34 18.45 -0.88
C GLY A 14 11.52 17.90 0.55
N ALA A 15 11.29 16.60 0.76
CA ALA A 15 11.52 15.99 2.07
C ALA A 15 13.02 16.03 2.46
N ILE A 16 13.92 15.74 1.52
CA ILE A 16 15.36 15.78 1.76
C ILE A 16 15.82 17.21 2.09
N THR A 17 15.37 18.21 1.32
CA THR A 17 15.78 19.61 1.54
C THR A 17 15.27 20.14 2.87
N LEU A 18 14.01 19.87 3.24
CA LEU A 18 13.47 20.28 4.55
C LEU A 18 14.19 19.59 5.71
N THR A 19 14.55 18.31 5.56
CA THR A 19 15.31 17.57 6.58
C THR A 19 16.70 18.17 6.76
N ALA A 20 17.41 18.46 5.67
CA ALA A 20 18.72 19.10 5.71
C ALA A 20 18.65 20.49 6.37
N LEU A 21 17.62 21.28 6.04
CA LEU A 21 17.41 22.60 6.63
C LEU A 21 17.06 22.50 8.12
N ALA A 22 16.27 21.50 8.53
CA ALA A 22 15.97 21.25 9.95
C ALA A 22 17.24 20.93 10.75
N VAL A 23 18.16 20.13 10.20
CA VAL A 23 19.46 19.83 10.82
C VAL A 23 20.31 21.09 10.98
N ILE A 24 20.34 21.96 9.95
CA ILE A 24 21.06 23.24 10.03
C ILE A 24 20.45 24.15 11.10
N CYS A 25 19.11 24.21 11.21
CA CYS A 25 18.44 24.97 12.27
C CYS A 25 18.76 24.42 13.67
N LEU A 26 18.79 23.10 13.85
CA LEU A 26 19.18 22.48 15.12
C LEU A 26 20.62 22.82 15.50
N TYR A 27 21.54 22.84 14.53
CA TYR A 27 22.94 23.22 14.77
C TYR A 27 23.11 24.69 15.20
N ARG A 28 22.12 25.54 14.93
CA ARG A 28 22.10 26.96 15.30
C ARG A 28 21.19 27.25 16.51
N ASP A 29 20.81 26.23 17.27
CA ASP A 29 19.89 26.30 18.43
C ASP A 29 18.49 26.88 18.11
N LEU A 30 18.10 26.86 16.84
CA LEU A 30 16.81 27.33 16.36
C LEU A 30 15.79 26.17 16.37
N HIS A 31 15.36 25.78 17.58
CA HIS A 31 14.48 24.60 17.76
C HIS A 31 13.07 24.76 17.16
N ALA A 32 12.46 25.94 17.27
CA ALA A 32 11.11 26.21 16.75
C ALA A 32 11.01 26.02 15.21
N PRO A 33 11.87 26.65 14.37
CA PRO A 33 11.83 26.40 12.93
C PRO A 33 12.27 24.98 12.56
N ALA A 34 13.20 24.37 13.30
CA ALA A 34 13.59 22.98 13.07
C ALA A 34 12.41 22.00 13.21
N ALA A 35 11.56 22.19 14.23
CA ALA A 35 10.36 21.38 14.43
C ALA A 35 9.38 21.53 13.26
N GLY A 36 9.15 22.77 12.78
CA GLY A 36 8.28 23.02 11.63
C GLY A 36 8.77 22.35 10.35
N LEU A 37 10.08 22.44 10.08
CA LEU A 37 10.71 21.80 8.92
C LEU A 37 10.67 20.27 9.00
N ALA A 38 10.90 19.70 10.18
CA ALA A 38 10.81 18.25 10.40
C ALA A 38 9.37 17.73 10.18
N LEU A 39 8.35 18.46 10.64
CA LEU A 39 6.96 18.12 10.36
C LEU A 39 6.64 18.19 8.86
N GLY A 40 7.11 19.23 8.16
CA GLY A 40 6.96 19.33 6.71
C GLY A 40 7.62 18.16 5.96
N ALA A 41 8.85 17.79 6.37
CA ALA A 41 9.55 16.63 5.82
C ALA A 41 8.79 15.32 6.07
N ALA A 42 8.21 15.14 7.26
CA ALA A 42 7.40 13.96 7.59
C ALA A 42 6.16 13.84 6.69
N VAL A 43 5.44 14.95 6.48
CA VAL A 43 4.25 14.98 5.60
C VAL A 43 4.61 14.64 4.15
N LEU A 44 5.68 15.24 3.61
CA LEU A 44 6.14 14.95 2.25
C LEU A 44 6.62 13.50 2.09
N THR A 45 7.32 12.97 3.10
CA THR A 45 7.76 11.57 3.13
C THR A 45 6.56 10.63 3.12
N GLU A 46 5.53 10.91 3.93
CA GLU A 46 4.32 10.11 3.95
C GLU A 46 3.61 10.13 2.60
N ALA A 47 3.49 11.29 1.96
CA ALA A 47 2.90 11.44 0.63
C ALA A 47 3.67 10.62 -0.42
N ALA A 48 5.01 10.69 -0.42
CA ALA A 48 5.85 9.91 -1.31
C ALA A 48 5.71 8.39 -1.08
N VAL A 49 5.65 7.95 0.18
CA VAL A 49 5.44 6.54 0.53
C VAL A 49 4.07 6.04 0.06
N ARG A 50 3.02 6.84 0.27
CA ARG A 50 1.66 6.51 -0.20
C ARG A 50 1.62 6.35 -1.71
N GLU A 51 2.23 7.27 -2.46
CA GLU A 51 2.26 7.19 -3.93
C GLU A 51 3.12 6.02 -4.42
N ARG A 52 4.24 5.72 -3.75
CA ARG A 52 5.07 4.54 -4.09
C ARG A 52 4.31 3.23 -3.87
N ARG A 53 3.53 3.13 -2.78
CA ARG A 53 2.67 1.96 -2.52
C ARG A 53 1.60 1.80 -3.61
N ARG A 54 0.97 2.90 -4.04
CA ARG A 54 0.01 2.89 -5.16
C ARG A 54 0.66 2.43 -6.46
N HIS A 55 1.84 2.96 -6.80
CA HIS A 55 2.54 2.57 -8.01
C HIS A 55 2.91 1.08 -8.02
N ARG A 56 3.46 0.57 -6.90
CA ARG A 56 3.77 -0.87 -6.75
C ARG A 56 2.52 -1.73 -6.92
N ARG A 57 1.37 -1.27 -6.42
CA ARG A 57 0.10 -1.99 -6.59
C ARG A 57 -0.30 -2.09 -8.06
N VAL A 58 -0.24 -0.99 -8.80
CA VAL A 58 -0.55 -0.97 -10.24
C VAL A 58 0.35 -1.92 -11.01
N LEU A 59 1.65 -1.94 -10.72
CA LEU A 59 2.59 -2.89 -11.33
C LEU A 59 2.23 -4.34 -11.03
N ALA A 60 1.86 -4.65 -9.79
CA ALA A 60 1.43 -5.99 -9.39
C ALA A 60 0.13 -6.41 -10.09
N GLU A 61 -0.82 -5.49 -10.31
CA GLU A 61 -2.05 -5.73 -11.05
C GLU A 61 -1.78 -6.04 -12.53
N HIS A 62 -0.88 -5.28 -13.16
CA HIS A 62 -0.48 -5.56 -14.55
C HIS A 62 0.22 -6.92 -14.70
N GLU A 63 1.09 -7.27 -13.76
CA GLU A 63 1.79 -8.56 -13.78
C GLU A 63 0.82 -9.73 -13.56
N TRP A 64 -0.11 -9.59 -12.62
CA TRP A 64 -1.15 -10.59 -12.39
C TRP A 64 -2.03 -10.79 -13.63
N ALA A 65 -2.47 -9.69 -14.27
CA ALA A 65 -3.26 -9.77 -15.51
C ALA A 65 -2.47 -10.41 -16.66
N ARG A 66 -1.17 -10.11 -16.77
CA ARG A 66 -0.27 -10.76 -17.74
C ARG A 66 -0.17 -12.26 -17.49
N GLN A 67 0.03 -12.69 -16.26
CA GLN A 67 0.11 -14.11 -15.90
C GLN A 67 -1.20 -14.84 -16.21
N GLN A 68 -2.34 -14.23 -15.91
CA GLN A 68 -3.64 -14.77 -16.25
C GLN A 68 -3.85 -14.90 -17.77
N ALA A 69 -3.43 -13.90 -18.56
CA ALA A 69 -3.47 -13.96 -20.02
C ALA A 69 -2.56 -15.05 -20.62
N LEU A 70 -1.49 -15.41 -19.91
CA LEU A 70 -0.62 -16.55 -20.25
C LEU A 70 -1.20 -17.91 -19.82
N GLY A 71 -2.43 -17.93 -19.28
CA GLY A 71 -3.08 -19.15 -18.80
C GLY A 71 -2.53 -19.67 -17.46
N LEU A 72 -1.64 -18.91 -16.81
CA LEU A 72 -1.22 -19.22 -15.45
C LEU A 72 -2.36 -18.88 -14.48
N ASN A 73 -2.43 -19.58 -13.35
CA ASN A 73 -3.40 -19.31 -12.30
C ASN A 73 -2.72 -18.64 -11.09
N PRO A 74 -2.30 -17.36 -11.20
CA PRO A 74 -1.59 -16.68 -10.13
C PRO A 74 -2.48 -16.41 -8.92
N ALA A 75 -1.90 -16.57 -7.72
CA ALA A 75 -2.60 -16.32 -6.46
C ALA A 75 -3.27 -14.93 -6.44
N PRO A 76 -4.47 -14.81 -5.84
CA PRO A 76 -5.22 -13.55 -5.86
C PRO A 76 -4.45 -12.44 -5.12
N LEU A 77 -4.33 -11.29 -5.76
CA LEU A 77 -3.75 -10.10 -5.15
C LEU A 77 -4.53 -9.72 -3.89
N ARG A 78 -3.81 -9.54 -2.76
CA ARG A 78 -4.41 -9.09 -1.48
C ARG A 78 -5.31 -7.89 -1.72
N PRO A 79 -6.59 -7.90 -1.32
CA PRO A 79 -7.47 -6.81 -1.66
C PRO A 79 -7.04 -5.53 -0.94
N CYS A 80 -7.18 -4.38 -1.60
CA CYS A 80 -6.82 -3.07 -1.03
C CYS A 80 -7.64 -2.73 0.24
N CYS A 81 -8.68 -3.51 0.54
CA CYS A 81 -9.55 -3.39 1.70
C CYS A 81 -9.01 -4.01 3.00
N LEU A 82 -7.99 -4.89 2.94
CA LEU A 82 -7.45 -5.55 4.15
C LEU A 82 -6.77 -4.57 5.12
N LEU A 83 -6.21 -3.46 4.63
CA LEU A 83 -5.60 -2.43 5.45
C LEU A 83 -6.59 -1.39 6.01
N ALA A 84 -7.86 -1.43 5.59
CA ALA A 84 -8.78 -0.33 5.83
C ALA A 84 -10.22 -0.82 6.12
N ARG A 85 -10.39 -1.81 7.01
CA ARG A 85 -11.73 -2.12 7.59
C ARG A 85 -12.42 -0.86 8.15
N THR A 86 -11.64 0.14 8.56
CA THR A 86 -12.11 1.42 9.10
C THR A 86 -12.52 2.46 8.06
N SER A 87 -12.19 2.31 6.76
CA SER A 87 -12.43 3.37 5.77
C SER A 87 -13.82 3.38 5.13
N ARG A 88 -14.79 2.56 5.60
CA ARG A 88 -16.18 2.48 5.10
C ARG A 88 -16.32 2.63 3.58
N GLY A 89 -15.49 1.93 2.83
CA GLY A 89 -15.55 1.95 1.37
C GLY A 89 -14.92 3.14 0.65
N ARG A 90 -14.51 4.21 1.35
CA ARG A 90 -13.96 5.43 0.71
C ARG A 90 -12.51 5.29 0.23
N ALA A 91 -11.77 4.30 0.73
CA ALA A 91 -10.38 4.04 0.31
C ALA A 91 -10.27 3.03 -0.85
N HIS A 92 -11.39 2.60 -1.44
CA HIS A 92 -11.34 1.69 -2.57
C HIS A 92 -10.95 2.40 -3.86
N HIS A 93 -10.03 1.79 -4.59
CA HIS A 93 -9.88 2.06 -6.02
C HIS A 93 -10.93 1.25 -6.79
N HIS A 94 -11.35 1.70 -7.98
CA HIS A 94 -12.35 1.01 -8.80
C HIS A 94 -11.90 -0.41 -9.23
N THR A 95 -10.61 -0.71 -9.13
CA THR A 95 -9.99 -2.03 -9.38
C THR A 95 -9.86 -2.90 -8.12
N CYS A 96 -10.56 -2.56 -7.04
CA CYS A 96 -10.58 -3.37 -5.83
C CYS A 96 -11.08 -4.79 -6.14
N THR A 97 -10.22 -5.80 -6.00
CA THR A 97 -10.54 -7.24 -6.06
C THR A 97 -11.36 -7.67 -4.84
N ARG A 98 -12.55 -7.08 -4.66
CA ARG A 98 -13.48 -7.36 -3.55
C ARG A 98 -13.85 -8.86 -3.46
N ASP A 99 -13.75 -9.57 -4.59
CA ASP A 99 -14.00 -11.01 -4.68
C ASP A 99 -12.91 -11.90 -4.07
N ALA A 100 -11.76 -11.35 -3.69
CA ALA A 100 -10.75 -12.12 -2.95
C ALA A 100 -11.24 -12.53 -1.56
N ARG A 101 -12.22 -11.82 -0.97
CA ARG A 101 -12.81 -12.20 0.33
C ARG A 101 -13.69 -13.44 0.21
N THR A 102 -14.43 -13.59 -0.87
CA THR A 102 -15.24 -14.78 -1.16
C THR A 102 -14.35 -15.99 -1.47
N VAL A 103 -13.25 -15.78 -2.19
CA VAL A 103 -12.27 -16.85 -2.47
C VAL A 103 -11.51 -17.28 -1.20
N LEU A 104 -11.05 -16.34 -0.37
CA LEU A 104 -10.36 -16.67 0.88
C LEU A 104 -11.28 -17.32 1.92
N LEU A 105 -12.53 -16.84 2.06
CA LEU A 105 -13.49 -17.48 2.95
C LEU A 105 -13.90 -18.87 2.44
N GLY A 106 -14.09 -19.03 1.13
CA GLY A 106 -14.38 -20.32 0.52
C GLY A 106 -13.24 -21.33 0.68
N ALA A 107 -11.98 -20.88 0.59
CA ALA A 107 -10.81 -21.72 0.85
C ALA A 107 -10.76 -22.17 2.32
N THR A 108 -11.02 -21.27 3.27
CA THR A 108 -11.05 -21.62 4.69
C THR A 108 -12.24 -22.52 5.07
N GLU A 109 -13.40 -22.35 4.42
CA GLU A 109 -14.56 -23.22 4.63
C GLU A 109 -14.34 -24.61 4.03
N ALA A 110 -13.68 -24.71 2.87
CA ALA A 110 -13.32 -25.99 2.27
C ALA A 110 -12.32 -26.78 3.13
N GLU A 111 -11.33 -26.09 3.71
CA GLU A 111 -10.31 -26.67 4.58
C GLU A 111 -10.88 -27.07 5.97
N LEU A 112 -11.87 -26.34 6.49
CA LEU A 112 -12.60 -26.78 7.68
C LEU A 112 -13.45 -28.03 7.42
N ARG A 113 -14.04 -28.14 6.22
CA ARG A 113 -14.92 -29.25 5.85
C ARG A 113 -14.14 -30.55 5.60
N SER A 114 -12.93 -30.46 5.06
CA SER A 114 -12.04 -31.63 4.93
C SER A 114 -11.61 -32.16 6.29
N ASN A 115 -11.26 -31.27 7.23
CA ASN A 115 -10.84 -31.68 8.57
C ASN A 115 -12.01 -32.27 9.39
N SER A 116 -13.24 -31.77 9.21
CA SER A 116 -14.39 -32.34 9.93
C SER A 116 -14.82 -33.73 9.43
N SER A 117 -14.47 -34.09 8.19
CA SER A 117 -14.76 -35.42 7.63
C SER A 117 -13.78 -36.52 8.08
N GLU A 118 -12.58 -36.15 8.52
CA GLU A 118 -11.58 -37.10 9.03
C GLU A 118 -11.87 -37.52 10.48
N ASP A 119 -12.47 -36.62 11.28
CA ASP A 119 -12.83 -36.88 12.68
C ASP A 119 -14.10 -37.72 12.87
N SER A 120 -14.87 -38.00 11.81
CA SER A 120 -16.13 -38.76 11.90
C SER A 120 -15.97 -40.28 11.66
N THR A 121 -14.74 -40.78 11.55
CA THR A 121 -14.43 -42.20 11.21
C THR A 121 -13.70 -43.00 12.31
N THR A 122 -13.64 -42.49 13.54
CA THR A 122 -13.15 -43.23 14.72
C THR A 122 -14.24 -43.43 15.75
#